data_AF-A0A8S3D145-F1
#
_entry.id   AF-A0A8S3D145-F1
#
_cell.length_a   1.000
_cell.length_b   1.000
_cell.length_c   1.000
_cell.angle_alpha   90.00
_cell.angle_beta   90.00
_cell.angle_gamma   90.00
#
_symmetry.space_group_name_H-M   'P 1'
#
loop_
_entity.id
_entity.type
_entity.pdbx_description
1 polymer ?
#
loop_
_entity_poly.entity_id
_entity_poly.type
_entity_poly.pdbx_seq_one_letter_code
_entity_poly.pdbx_strand_id
1 'polypeptide(L)' 'MKLLEVIRTSSTSDETYQAMLNFGKELGKTTVSCKDTPGFIVNRLLIPYHAEAVRMIERG' A
#
# COMPACT_ATOMS: atom_id res chain seq x y z
N MET A 1 -3.24 -9.97 -8.29
CA MET A 1 -3.64 -9.48 -6.94
C MET A 1 -4.84 -8.53 -7.04
N LYS A 2 -5.71 -8.53 -6.02
CA LYS A 2 -6.97 -7.76 -5.98
C LYS A 2 -6.82 -6.36 -5.36
N LEU A 3 -5.92 -6.19 -4.39
CA LEU A 3 -5.70 -4.92 -3.68
C LEU A 3 -4.95 -3.91 -4.56
N LEU A 4 -5.33 -2.63 -4.46
CA LEU A 4 -4.62 -1.49 -5.04
C LEU A 4 -4.58 -0.35 -4.01
N GLU A 5 -3.38 0.09 -3.64
CA GLU A 5 -3.18 1.23 -2.75
C GLU A 5 -3.15 2.52 -3.57
N VAL A 6 -3.96 3.51 -3.20
CA VAL A 6 -3.93 4.86 -3.79
C VAL A 6 -3.33 5.81 -2.77
N ILE A 7 -2.14 6.31 -3.10
CA ILE A 7 -1.34 7.17 -2.23
C ILE A 7 -1.68 8.62 -2.49
N ARG A 8 -1.89 9.39 -1.42
CA ARG A 8 -2.10 10.83 -1.50
C ARG A 8 -0.95 11.59 -0.85
N THR A 9 -0.35 12.50 -1.61
CA THR A 9 0.64 13.48 -1.12
C THR A 9 -0.03 14.84 -0.88
N SER A 10 0.69 15.77 -0.24
CA SER A 10 0.21 17.16 -0.06
C SER A 10 0.01 17.91 -1.37
N SER A 11 0.71 17.53 -2.43
CA SER A 11 0.56 18.12 -3.77
C SER A 11 -0.52 17.46 -4.62
N THR A 12 -1.12 16.36 -4.16
CA THR A 12 -2.16 15.64 -4.91
C THR A 12 -3.52 16.27 -4.66
N SER A 13 -4.15 16.78 -5.73
CA SER A 13 -5.51 17.34 -5.67
C SER A 13 -6.55 16.26 -5.34
N ASP A 14 -7.68 16.68 -4.76
CA ASP A 14 -8.81 15.79 -4.50
C ASP A 14 -9.33 15.15 -5.79
N GLU A 15 -9.37 15.90 -6.90
CA GLU A 15 -9.82 15.41 -8.20
C GLU A 15 -8.96 14.24 -8.70
N THR A 16 -7.64 14.42 -8.75
CA THR A 16 -6.71 13.36 -9.18
C THR A 16 -6.80 12.14 -8.26
N TYR A 17 -6.94 12.37 -6.96
CA TYR A 17 -7.06 11.29 -5.98
C TYR A 17 -8.33 10.45 -6.20
N GLN A 18 -9.48 11.11 -6.43
CA GLN A 18 -10.74 10.42 -6.72
C GLN A 18 -10.73 9.72 -8.08
N ALA A 19 -10.14 10.34 -9.10
CA ALA A 19 -9.97 9.71 -10.41
C ALA A 19 -9.20 8.40 -10.31
N MET A 20 -8.11 8.37 -9.53
CA MET A 20 -7.31 7.15 -9.32
C MET A 20 -8.05 6.07 -8.52
N LEU A 21 -8.86 6.45 -7.52
CA LEU A 21 -9.70 5.50 -6.79
C LEU A 21 -10.73 4.84 -7.70
N ASN A 22 -11.32 5.60 -8.63
CA ASN A 22 -12.33 5.10 -9.57
C ASN A 22 -11.69 4.23 -10.66
N PHE A 23 -10.56 4.67 -11.22
CA PHE A 23 -9.79 3.89 -12.19
C PHE A 23 -9.45 2.50 -11.64
N GLY A 24 -8.98 2.40 -10.39
CA GLY A 24 -8.71 1.10 -9.78
C GLY A 24 -9.96 0.21 -9.65
N LYS A 25 -11.12 0.79 -9.34
CA LYS A 25 -12.40 0.05 -9.29
C LYS A 25 -12.82 -0.44 -10.67
N GLU A 26 -12.66 0.37 -11.72
CA GLU A 26 -12.94 -0.01 -13.11
C GLU A 26 -12.07 -1.18 -13.58
N LEU A 27 -10.82 -1.24 -13.10
CA LEU A 27 -9.92 -2.38 -13.31
C LEU A 27 -10.29 -3.64 -12.48
N GLY A 28 -11.42 -3.62 -11.77
CA GLY A 28 -11.85 -4.71 -10.89
C GLY A 28 -10.98 -4.89 -9.64
N LYS A 29 -10.28 -3.83 -9.21
CA LYS A 29 -9.45 -3.84 -7.99
C LYS A 29 -10.22 -3.33 -6.79
N THR A 30 -9.81 -3.79 -5.62
CA THR A 30 -10.21 -3.22 -4.32
C THR A 30 -9.24 -2.08 -4.01
N THR A 31 -9.70 -0.84 -4.18
CA THR A 31 -8.88 0.34 -3.89
C THR A 31 -8.92 0.72 -2.42
N VAL A 32 -7.77 1.09 -1.85
CA VAL A 32 -7.65 1.58 -0.47
C VAL A 32 -6.87 2.89 -0.42
N SER A 33 -7.26 3.77 0.51
CA SER A 33 -6.54 5.01 0.78
C SER A 33 -5.27 4.73 1.57
N CYS A 34 -4.14 5.26 1.12
CA CYS A 34 -2.86 5.16 1.83
C CYS A 34 -2.23 6.55 2.01
N LYS A 35 -1.68 6.79 3.20
CA LYS A 35 -0.79 7.94 3.44
C LYS A 35 0.56 7.69 2.76
N ASP A 36 1.17 8.73 2.25
CA ASP A 36 2.53 8.65 1.73
C ASP A 36 3.53 8.39 2.87
N THR A 37 3.96 7.13 3.00
CA THR A 37 4.98 6.72 3.96
C THR A 37 5.84 5.62 3.32
N PRO A 38 7.12 5.47 3.71
CA PRO A 38 7.98 4.43 3.16
C PRO A 38 7.36 3.04 3.29
N GLY A 39 7.17 2.37 2.15
CA GLY A 39 6.56 1.04 2.07
C GLY A 39 5.02 1.02 2.13
N PHE A 40 4.35 2.17 2.14
CA PHE A 40 2.89 2.31 2.15
C PHE A 40 2.23 1.45 3.24
N ILE A 41 1.17 0.69 2.94
CA ILE A 41 0.57 -0.25 3.88
C ILE A 41 1.24 -1.61 3.74
N VAL A 42 1.19 -2.22 2.55
CA VAL A 42 1.55 -3.64 2.41
C VAL A 42 3.03 -3.89 2.68
N ASN A 43 3.92 -3.15 2.02
CA ASN A 43 5.36 -3.41 2.18
C ASN A 43 5.87 -3.00 3.56
N ARG A 44 5.24 -1.98 4.17
CA ARG A 44 5.54 -1.56 5.53
C ARG A 44 5.24 -2.64 6.56
N LEU A 45 4.24 -3.49 6.32
CA LEU A 45 3.93 -4.64 7.17
C LEU A 45 4.74 -5.88 6.77
N LEU A 46 4.92 -6.10 5.47
CA LEU A 46 5.55 -7.30 4.92
C LEU A 46 7.04 -7.39 5.26
N ILE A 47 7.77 -6.28 5.18
CA ILE A 47 9.22 -6.29 5.42
C ILE A 47 9.55 -6.62 6.89
N PRO A 48 8.95 -5.98 7.91
CA PRO A 48 9.15 -6.40 9.30
C PRO A 48 8.73 -7.84 9.57
N TYR A 49 7.62 -8.30 8.96
CA TYR A 49 7.18 -9.69 9.07
C TYR A 49 8.25 -10.68 8.57
N HIS A 50 8.82 -10.43 7.38
CA HIS A 50 9.93 -11.24 6.89
C HIS A 50 11.19 -11.12 7.75
N ALA A 51 11.49 -9.92 8.26
CA ALA A 51 12.63 -9.73 9.14
C ALA A 51 12.48 -10.50 10.45
N GLU A 52 11.26 -10.67 10.99
CA GLU A 52 11.01 -11.56 12.12
C GLU A 52 11.25 -13.02 11.75
N ALA A 53 10.82 -13.47 10.58
CA ALA A 53 11.09 -14.84 10.12
C ALA A 53 12.61 -15.12 10.03
N VAL A 54 13.40 -14.16 9.55
CA VAL A 54 14.87 -14.26 9.55
C VAL A 54 15.41 -14.33 10.98
N ARG A 55 14.95 -13.45 11.88
CA ARG A 55 15.37 -13.45 13.29
C ARG A 55 15.02 -14.75 14.02
N MET A 56 13.92 -15.41 13.65
CA MET A 56 13.58 -16.73 14.19
C MET A 56 14.65 -17.75 13.82
N ILE A 57 15.03 -17.82 12.53
CA ILE A 57 16.09 -18.72 12.05
C ILE A 57 17.44 -18.42 12.74
N GLU A 58 17.77 -17.15 12.91
CA GLU A 58 19.02 -16.73 13.58
C GLU A 58 19.10 -17.16 15.06
N ARG A 59 17.96 -17.45 15.71
CA ARG A 59 17.88 -17.85 17.12
C ARG A 59 17.85 -19.36 17.34
N GLY A 60 17.76 -20.17 16.28
CA GLY A 60 17.73 -21.64 16.30
C GLY A 60 16.32 -22.22 16.35
#